data_AF-A0A6B2LR11-F1
#
_entry.id   AF-A0A6B2LR11-F1
#
_cell.length_a   1.000
_cell.length_b   1.000
_cell.length_c   1.000
_cell.angle_alpha   90.00
_cell.angle_beta   90.00
_cell.angle_gamma   90.00
#
_symmetry.space_group_name_H-M   'P 1'
#
loop_
_entity.id
_entity.type
_entity.pdbx_description
1 polymer ?
#
loop_
_entity_poly.entity_id
_entity_poly.type
_entity_poly.pdbx_seq_one_letter_code
_entity_poly.pdbx_strand_id
1 'polypeptide(L)'
;MWRHYYQNTQGVVFVIDSNDKERISEATYEIAKILREDEVANIPILVFANKQDLPKAMTPYQVACELELRDSFQEEEIRSEKTSTGNYFSGRHWRVQPSIATTGEGLWEGFQWLLAAIKKNT
;
A
#
# COMPACT_ATOMS: atom_id res chain seq x y z
N MET A 1 2.56 -14.84 -11.04
CA MET A 1 1.54 -15.80 -10.57
C MET A 1 0.59 -15.11 -9.58
N TRP A 2 -0.26 -14.17 -10.04
CA TRP A 2 -1.25 -13.50 -9.18
C TRP A 2 -2.63 -13.36 -9.84
N ARG A 3 -2.70 -13.43 -11.18
CA ARG A 3 -3.91 -13.22 -12.00
C ARG A 3 -5.09 -14.17 -11.71
N HIS A 4 -4.89 -15.28 -11.01
CA HIS A 4 -5.96 -16.21 -10.67
C HIS A 4 -6.56 -15.98 -9.26
N TYR A 5 -6.01 -15.05 -8.47
CA TYR A 5 -6.47 -14.76 -7.10
C TYR A 5 -7.29 -13.47 -6.97
N TYR A 6 -7.54 -12.77 -8.07
CA TYR A 6 -8.20 -11.45 -8.04
C TYR A 6 -9.72 -11.50 -8.26
N GLN A 7 -10.25 -12.63 -8.72
CA GLN A 7 -11.69 -12.81 -8.88
C GLN A 7 -12.38 -12.74 -7.51
N ASN A 8 -13.30 -11.79 -7.36
CA ASN A 8 -14.02 -11.48 -6.11
C ASN A 8 -13.15 -10.95 -4.96
N THR A 9 -11.98 -10.38 -5.23
CA THR A 9 -11.18 -9.73 -4.19
C THR A 9 -11.85 -8.43 -3.74
N GLN A 10 -12.25 -8.37 -2.47
CA GLN A 10 -12.89 -7.18 -1.91
C GLN A 10 -11.89 -6.20 -1.29
N GLY A 11 -10.65 -6.60 -1.06
CA GLY A 11 -9.57 -5.76 -0.53
C GLY A 11 -8.23 -6.48 -0.60
N VAL A 12 -7.15 -5.70 -0.63
CA VAL A 12 -5.77 -6.21 -0.67
C VAL A 12 -5.05 -5.88 0.63
N VAL A 13 -4.34 -6.86 1.15
CA VAL A 13 -3.40 -6.67 2.26
C VAL A 13 -1.99 -6.89 1.71
N PHE A 14 -1.13 -5.90 1.90
CA PHE A 14 0.27 -5.95 1.51
C PHE A 14 1.14 -5.80 2.76
N VAL A 15 2.09 -6.70 2.97
CA VAL A 15 2.93 -6.70 4.19
C VAL A 15 4.36 -6.36 3.81
N ILE A 16 4.91 -5.34 4.44
CA ILE A 16 6.27 -4.87 4.26
C ILE A 16 7.08 -5.20 5.50
N ASP A 17 8.24 -5.81 5.29
CA ASP A 17 9.25 -5.97 6.30
C ASP A 17 9.95 -4.62 6.51
N SER A 18 9.52 -3.84 7.51
CA SER A 18 10.05 -2.49 7.72
C SER A 18 11.53 -2.47 8.12
N ASN A 19 12.11 -3.59 8.57
CA ASN A 19 13.52 -3.64 8.92
C ASN A 19 14.41 -3.95 7.70
N ASP A 20 13.84 -4.34 6.57
CA ASP A 20 14.57 -4.67 5.35
C ASP A 20 14.41 -3.56 4.30
N LYS A 21 15.34 -2.60 4.34
CA LYS A 21 15.31 -1.41 3.47
C LYS A 21 15.77 -1.71 2.05
N GLU A 22 16.50 -2.78 1.81
CA GLU A 22 17.01 -3.11 0.47
C GLU A 22 15.87 -3.65 -0.40
N ARG A 23 15.00 -4.48 0.19
CA ARG A 23 13.83 -5.07 -0.49
C ARG A 23 12.63 -4.15 -0.64
N ILE A 24 12.66 -2.93 -0.09
CA ILE A 24 11.53 -2.00 -0.24
C ILE A 24 11.33 -1.61 -1.71
N SER A 25 12.41 -1.48 -2.48
CA SER A 25 12.37 -1.15 -3.91
C SER A 25 11.65 -2.24 -4.73
N GLU A 26 11.93 -3.51 -4.44
CA GLU A 26 11.23 -4.66 -5.03
C GLU A 26 9.75 -4.68 -4.64
N ALA A 27 9.44 -4.40 -3.36
CA ALA A 27 8.07 -4.33 -2.88
C ALA A 27 7.27 -3.20 -3.55
N THR A 28 7.88 -2.04 -3.78
CA THR A 28 7.30 -0.92 -4.53
C THR A 28 7.00 -1.32 -5.98
N TYR A 29 7.92 -2.04 -6.64
CA TYR A 29 7.70 -2.52 -8.00
C TYR A 29 6.53 -3.52 -8.09
N GLU A 30 6.44 -4.48 -7.16
CA GLU A 30 5.37 -5.47 -7.14
C GLU A 30 4.00 -4.85 -6.82
N ILE A 31 3.92 -3.92 -5.85
CA ILE A 31 2.64 -3.26 -5.56
C ILE A 31 2.20 -2.37 -6.73
N ALA A 32 3.11 -1.68 -7.41
CA ALA A 32 2.80 -0.91 -8.61
C ALA A 32 2.23 -1.79 -9.73
N LYS A 33 2.75 -3.00 -9.88
CA LYS A 33 2.23 -3.99 -10.84
C LYS A 33 0.83 -4.47 -10.46
N ILE A 34 0.57 -4.72 -9.18
CA ILE A 34 -0.76 -5.09 -8.69
C ILE A 34 -1.74 -3.95 -8.98
N LEU A 35 -1.39 -2.71 -8.63
CA LEU A 35 -2.26 -1.55 -8.81
C LEU A 35 -2.64 -1.24 -10.26
N ARG A 36 -1.83 -1.67 -11.23
CA ARG A 36 -2.12 -1.52 -12.66
C ARG A 36 -3.19 -2.48 -13.18
N GLU A 37 -3.52 -3.53 -12.44
CA GLU A 37 -4.55 -4.48 -12.86
C GLU A 37 -5.95 -3.87 -12.58
N ASP A 38 -6.84 -3.90 -13.58
CA ASP A 38 -8.17 -3.28 -13.51
C ASP A 38 -9.06 -3.89 -12.41
N GLU A 39 -8.85 -5.17 -12.10
CA GLU A 39 -9.58 -5.93 -11.07
C GLU A 39 -9.40 -5.34 -9.67
N VAL A 40 -8.28 -4.65 -9.41
CA VAL A 40 -7.96 -4.04 -8.13
C VAL A 40 -8.05 -2.51 -8.14
N ALA A 41 -8.57 -1.92 -9.23
CA ALA A 41 -8.64 -0.47 -9.40
C ALA A 41 -9.41 0.24 -8.28
N ASN A 42 -10.51 -0.35 -7.82
CA ASN A 42 -11.45 0.26 -6.88
C ASN A 42 -11.51 -0.44 -5.51
N ILE A 43 -10.58 -1.35 -5.21
CA ILE A 43 -10.59 -2.07 -3.93
C ILE A 43 -9.68 -1.38 -2.92
N PRO A 44 -10.03 -1.39 -1.62
CA PRO A 44 -9.19 -0.82 -0.58
C PRO A 44 -7.90 -1.63 -0.38
N ILE A 45 -6.83 -0.91 -0.05
CA ILE A 45 -5.48 -1.49 0.11
C ILE A 45 -4.96 -1.17 1.51
N LEU A 46 -4.71 -2.21 2.29
CA LEU A 46 -4.06 -2.11 3.59
C LEU A 46 -2.61 -2.52 3.45
N VAL A 47 -1.69 -1.61 3.79
CA VAL A 47 -0.26 -1.90 3.86
C VAL A 47 0.15 -2.05 5.32
N PHE A 48 0.68 -3.20 5.71
CA PHE A 48 1.29 -3.38 7.02
C PHE A 48 2.77 -3.03 6.96
N ALA A 49 3.18 -2.01 7.72
CA ALA A 49 4.58 -1.76 8.04
C ALA A 49 4.95 -2.65 9.24
N ASN A 50 5.40 -3.87 8.95
CA ASN A 50 5.62 -4.93 9.94
C ASN A 50 7.04 -4.88 10.54
N LYS A 51 7.20 -5.50 11.72
CA LYS A 51 8.44 -5.55 12.52
C LYS A 51 8.82 -4.23 13.18
N GLN A 52 7.84 -3.47 13.63
CA GLN A 52 8.06 -2.20 14.34
C GLN A 52 8.77 -2.36 15.70
N ASP A 53 8.92 -3.59 16.19
CA ASP A 53 9.73 -3.97 17.35
C ASP A 53 11.24 -3.85 17.11
N LEU A 54 11.68 -3.82 15.85
CA LEU A 54 13.10 -3.79 15.51
C LEU A 54 13.65 -2.35 15.46
N PRO A 55 14.88 -2.11 15.97
CA PRO A 55 15.43 -0.76 16.13
C PRO A 55 15.72 0.00 14.83
N LYS A 56 15.71 -0.68 13.68
CA LYS A 56 15.92 -0.08 12.35
C LYS A 56 14.67 -0.13 11.46
N ALA A 57 13.53 -0.50 12.05
CA ALA A 57 12.27 -0.54 11.32
C ALA A 57 11.91 0.84 10.76
N MET A 58 11.60 0.88 9.48
CA MET A 58 11.02 2.04 8.83
C MET A 58 9.68 2.38 9.47
N THR A 59 9.46 3.65 9.76
CA THR A 59 8.16 4.11 10.25
C THR A 59 7.10 3.95 9.16
N PRO A 60 5.80 3.86 9.51
CA PRO A 60 4.72 3.86 8.53
C PRO A 60 4.80 5.03 7.53
N TYR A 61 5.28 6.20 7.98
CA TYR A 61 5.50 7.36 7.13
C TYR A 61 6.61 7.11 6.10
N GLN A 62 7.75 6.56 6.52
CA GLN A 62 8.85 6.21 5.61
C GLN A 62 8.41 5.17 4.59
N VAL A 63 7.69 4.12 5.02
CA VAL A 63 7.11 3.11 4.11
C VAL A 63 6.16 3.77 3.10
N ALA A 64 5.31 4.69 3.54
CA ALA A 64 4.42 5.42 2.63
C ALA A 64 5.19 6.27 1.60
N CYS A 65 6.31 6.88 2.00
CA CYS A 65 7.16 7.63 1.08
C CYS A 65 7.84 6.72 0.05
N GLU A 66 8.42 5.59 0.47
CA GLU A 66 9.12 4.65 -0.42
C GLU A 66 8.19 3.91 -1.40
N LEU A 67 6.94 3.69 -0.99
CA LEU A 67 5.90 3.15 -1.85
C LEU A 67 5.31 4.18 -2.84
N GLU A 68 5.86 5.39 -2.85
CA GLU A 68 5.37 6.51 -3.66
C GLU A 68 3.87 6.80 -3.43
N LEU A 69 3.35 6.53 -2.21
CA LEU A 69 1.97 6.83 -1.81
C LEU A 69 1.71 8.35 -1.68
N ARG A 70 2.64 9.19 -2.13
CA ARG A 70 2.46 10.63 -2.10
C ARG A 70 1.32 10.98 -3.05
N ASP A 71 0.20 11.28 -2.41
CA ASP A 71 -0.84 12.11 -2.98
C ASP A 71 -0.19 13.36 -3.58
N SER A 72 -0.75 13.75 -4.71
CA SER A 72 -0.44 14.92 -5.51
C SER A 72 -0.39 16.21 -4.71
N PHE A 73 0.71 16.47 -4.00
CA PHE A 73 1.03 17.79 -3.48
C PHE A 73 1.94 18.50 -4.48
N GLN A 74 1.28 19.26 -5.37
CA GLN A 74 1.82 20.17 -6.39
C GLN A 74 2.64 19.43 -7.48
N GLU A 75 2.36 19.53 -8.77
CA GLU A 75 2.15 20.76 -9.55
C GLU A 75 1.16 20.52 -10.70
N GLU A 76 0.22 21.45 -10.84
CA GLU A 76 -0.70 21.57 -11.97
C GLU A 76 -0.04 22.24 -13.20
N GLU A 77 1.26 22.54 -13.19
CA GLU A 77 1.85 23.51 -14.12
C GLU A 77 3.17 23.13 -14.80
N ILE A 78 3.45 21.85 -15.08
CA ILE A 78 4.35 21.52 -16.21
C ILE A 78 3.74 20.36 -17.02
N ARG A 79 2.93 20.72 -18.03
CA ARG A 79 2.59 19.83 -19.15
C ARG A 79 3.66 19.96 -20.22
N SER A 80 4.64 19.07 -20.21
CA SER A 80 5.28 18.49 -21.38
C SER A 80 6.35 17.54 -20.86
N GLU A 81 6.38 16.30 -21.35
CA GLU A 81 7.26 15.21 -20.87
C GLU A 81 6.80 14.55 -19.56
N LYS A 82 5.54 14.12 -19.52
CA LYS A 82 5.06 13.16 -18.51
C LYS A 82 5.78 11.82 -18.65
N THR A 83 6.74 11.56 -17.77
CA THR A 83 7.17 10.20 -17.44
C THR A 83 5.95 9.38 -17.01
N SER A 84 5.88 8.14 -17.49
CA SER A 84 4.68 7.30 -17.54
C SER A 84 4.26 6.67 -16.21
N THR A 85 4.69 7.24 -15.08
CA THR A 85 4.44 6.66 -13.75
C THR A 85 3.28 7.40 -13.10
N GLY A 86 2.06 7.04 -13.51
CA GLY A 86 0.84 7.60 -12.93
C GLY A 86 0.76 7.33 -11.42
N ASN A 87 0.27 8.28 -10.64
CA ASN A 87 -0.03 8.09 -9.22
C ASN A 87 -1.09 6.98 -9.08
N TYR A 88 -0.65 5.76 -8.79
CA TYR A 88 -1.49 4.56 -8.80
C TYR A 88 -2.48 4.48 -7.62
N PHE A 89 -2.34 5.38 -6.63
CA PHE A 89 -3.17 5.44 -5.44
C PHE A 89 -4.21 6.55 -5.46
N SER A 90 -4.11 7.48 -6.42
CA SER A 90 -5.08 8.57 -6.58
C SER A 90 -6.49 8.00 -6.77
N GLY A 91 -7.43 8.46 -5.94
CA GLY A 91 -8.83 8.00 -5.94
C GLY A 91 -9.09 6.65 -5.24
N ARG A 92 -8.07 6.00 -4.64
CA ARG A 92 -8.23 4.73 -3.93
C ARG A 92 -8.23 4.91 -2.41
N HIS A 93 -8.96 4.05 -1.71
CA HIS A 93 -8.87 3.94 -0.26
C HIS A 93 -7.64 3.11 0.13
N TRP A 94 -6.62 3.73 0.72
CA TRP A 94 -5.44 3.03 1.20
C TRP A 94 -5.04 3.47 2.61
N ARG A 95 -4.30 2.61 3.32
CA ARG A 95 -3.73 2.92 4.64
C ARG A 95 -2.45 2.15 4.87
N VAL A 96 -1.44 2.83 5.44
CA VAL A 96 -0.29 2.16 6.05
C VAL A 96 -0.53 2.02 7.54
N GLN A 97 -0.41 0.79 8.06
CA GLN A 97 -0.63 0.44 9.45
C GLN A 97 0.65 -0.14 10.05
N PRO A 98 1.21 0.44 11.14
CA PRO A 98 2.28 -0.22 11.88
C PRO A 98 1.79 -1.56 12.44
N SER A 99 2.66 -2.57 12.43
CA SER A 99 2.34 -3.87 13.03
C SER A 99 3.57 -4.59 13.57
N ILE A 100 3.32 -5.49 14.53
CA ILE A 100 4.28 -6.47 15.03
C ILE A 100 3.60 -7.83 14.95
N ALA A 101 3.95 -8.63 13.94
CA ALA A 101 3.28 -9.90 13.69
C ALA A 101 3.42 -10.92 14.84
N THR A 102 4.49 -10.85 15.63
CA THR A 102 4.77 -11.78 16.73
C THR A 102 3.93 -11.51 17.97
N THR A 103 3.60 -10.26 18.25
CA THR A 103 2.72 -9.86 19.38
C THR A 103 1.28 -9.61 18.95
N GLY A 104 1.04 -9.43 17.65
CA GLY A 104 -0.26 -9.12 17.07
C GLY A 104 -0.64 -7.64 17.12
N GLU A 105 0.23 -6.78 17.65
CA GLU A 105 0.00 -5.34 17.74
C GLU A 105 -0.23 -4.72 16.36
N GLY A 106 -1.22 -3.85 16.25
CA GLY A 106 -1.56 -3.11 15.03
C GLY A 106 -2.31 -3.93 13.97
N LEU A 107 -2.38 -5.26 14.09
CA LEU A 107 -3.09 -6.11 13.12
C LEU A 107 -4.60 -5.87 13.19
N TRP A 108 -5.15 -5.85 14.40
CA TRP A 108 -6.60 -5.69 14.60
C TRP A 108 -7.09 -4.35 14.05
N GLU A 109 -6.38 -3.26 14.34
CA GLU A 109 -6.69 -1.92 13.86
C GLU A 109 -6.62 -1.83 12.34
N GLY A 110 -5.64 -2.50 11.73
CA GLY A 110 -5.51 -2.60 10.28
C GLY A 110 -6.71 -3.30 9.65
N PHE A 111 -7.07 -4.48 10.17
CA PHE A 111 -8.22 -5.24 9.66
C PHE A 111 -9.55 -4.54 9.90
N GLN A 112 -9.74 -3.90 11.05
CA GLN A 112 -10.94 -3.09 11.31
C GLN A 112 -11.09 -1.97 10.28
N TRP A 113 -10.00 -1.28 9.95
CA TRP A 113 -10.01 -0.26 8.91
C TRP A 113 -10.36 -0.85 7.53
N LEU A 114 -9.74 -1.99 7.16
CA LEU A 114 -10.01 -2.63 5.88
C LEU A 114 -11.48 -3.03 5.75
N LEU A 115 -12.06 -3.65 6.78
CA LEU A 115 -13.48 -4.01 6.82
C LEU A 115 -14.39 -2.79 6.67
N ALA A 116 -14.05 -1.67 7.32
CA ALA A 116 -14.80 -0.43 7.18
C ALA A 116 -14.67 0.17 5.76
N ALA A 117 -13.49 0.07 5.14
CA ALA A 117 -13.26 0.54 3.77
C ALA A 117 -14.02 -0.33 2.74
N ILE A 118 -14.05 -1.65 2.92
CA ILE A 118 -14.81 -2.58 2.08
C ILE A 118 -16.31 -2.24 2.10
N LYS A 119 -16.86 -2.02 3.30
CA LYS A 119 -18.28 -1.65 3.48
C LYS A 119 -18.66 -0.32 2.82
N LYS A 120 -17.72 0.60 2.63
CA LYS A 120 -17.97 1.88 1.94
C LYS A 120 -17.94 1.77 0.42
N ASN A 121 -17.33 0.71 -0.11
CA ASN A 121 -17.19 0.45 -1.54
C ASN A 121 -18.27 -0.53 -2.07
N THR A 122 -19.20 -0.99 -1.22
CA THR A 122 -20.36 -1.83 -1.57
C THR A 122 -21.63 -0.98 -1.50
#